data_AF-A0A1M5BVP9-F1
#
_entry.id   AF-A0A1M5BVP9-F1
#
_cell.length_a   1.000
_cell.length_b   1.000
_cell.length_c   1.000
_cell.angle_alpha   90.00
_cell.angle_beta   90.00
_cell.angle_gamma   90.00
#
_symmetry.space_group_name_H-M   'P 1'
#
loop_
_entity.id
_entity.type
_entity.pdbx_description
1 polymer ?
#
loop_
_entity_poly.entity_id
_entity_poly.type
_entity_poly.pdbx_seq_one_letter_code
_entity_poly.pdbx_strand_id
1 'polypeptide(L)'
;MNDEAVNILSQSKRRLTKLKLLADFFENVDIISIYIKTDSIHTLFLENKTLDYSKLELFHLQYTDSLIELLTKIKRQKENDMLAVINEIDVNRKYISGFEEKQSYGFETDRKMYSGNFSHHLKRLYQDLTENKFTVNWDDVLYFHKKYAAEFYRSEVDEELLKPDAFPAYHYQDYQIERKLLGRLNIQNFKVRFMCGYAISGNEYELFKIFQSEDFFIFDLEGHKMYLTDPKKMEKLNTAPNESNRRIIINQLKKKNEELEEAMYERKRTLPEQVTAVLKDYIKNLENTDIISKIFDINEETNILRAMLNLNLNN
;
A
#
# COMPACT_ATOMS: atom_id res chain seq x y z
N MET A 1 -56.37 17.95 -11.02
CA MET A 1 -55.22 18.66 -10.40
C MET A 1 -54.88 19.80 -11.34
N ASN A 2 -54.61 20.99 -10.80
CA ASN A 2 -54.15 22.13 -11.59
C ASN A 2 -52.84 21.76 -12.31
N ASP A 3 -52.66 22.14 -13.58
CA ASP A 3 -51.46 21.81 -14.38
C ASP A 3 -50.17 22.30 -13.70
N GLU A 4 -50.28 23.41 -12.97
CA GLU A 4 -49.21 23.98 -12.14
C GLU A 4 -48.76 23.06 -11.00
N ALA A 5 -49.70 22.42 -10.30
CA ALA A 5 -49.40 21.48 -9.21
C ALA A 5 -48.68 20.23 -9.73
N VAL A 6 -49.08 19.73 -10.90
CA VAL A 6 -48.43 18.60 -11.57
C VAL A 6 -46.98 18.95 -11.94
N ASN A 7 -46.75 20.17 -12.44
CA ASN A 7 -45.42 20.65 -12.77
C ASN A 7 -44.53 20.77 -11.53
N ILE A 8 -45.01 21.41 -10.45
CA ILE A 8 -44.24 21.58 -9.20
C ILE A 8 -43.86 20.23 -8.59
N LEU A 9 -44.79 19.26 -8.51
CA LEU A 9 -44.49 17.91 -8.01
C LEU A 9 -43.44 17.20 -8.86
N SER A 10 -43.50 17.35 -10.19
CA SER A 10 -42.50 16.79 -11.09
C SER A 10 -41.11 17.38 -10.86
N GLN A 11 -41.01 18.71 -10.68
CA GLN A 11 -39.76 19.40 -10.39
C GLN A 11 -39.19 19.03 -9.01
N SER A 12 -40.06 18.97 -8.00
CA SER A 12 -39.71 18.49 -6.65
C SER A 12 -39.07 17.09 -6.71
N LYS A 13 -39.66 16.15 -7.46
CA LYS A 13 -39.10 14.81 -7.66
C LYS A 13 -37.73 14.81 -8.35
N ARG A 14 -37.51 15.71 -9.32
CA ARG A 14 -36.19 15.89 -9.97
C ARG A 14 -35.14 16.39 -8.98
N ARG A 15 -35.49 17.33 -8.09
CA ARG A 15 -34.59 17.82 -7.03
C ARG A 15 -34.24 16.71 -6.04
N LEU A 16 -35.23 15.93 -5.61
CA LEU A 16 -35.01 14.76 -4.75
C LEU A 16 -34.06 13.74 -5.38
N THR A 17 -34.19 13.48 -6.68
CA THR A 17 -33.30 12.56 -7.39
C THR A 17 -31.85 13.05 -7.34
N LYS A 18 -31.62 14.36 -7.56
CA LYS A 18 -30.28 14.95 -7.45
C LYS A 18 -29.74 14.88 -6.02
N LEU A 19 -30.56 15.21 -5.03
CA LEU A 19 -30.18 15.16 -3.62
C LEU A 19 -29.84 13.74 -3.18
N LYS A 20 -30.58 12.73 -3.66
CA LYS A 20 -30.29 11.31 -3.42
C LYS A 20 -28.90 10.92 -3.94
N LEU A 21 -28.59 11.26 -5.18
CA LEU A 21 -27.27 10.97 -5.77
C LEU A 21 -26.13 11.63 -4.98
N LEU A 22 -26.36 12.83 -4.44
CA LEU A 22 -25.40 13.51 -3.58
C LEU A 22 -25.28 12.81 -2.22
N ALA A 23 -26.40 12.42 -1.60
CA ALA A 23 -26.39 11.65 -0.35
C ALA A 23 -25.64 10.32 -0.50
N ASP A 24 -25.89 9.59 -1.59
CA ASP A 24 -25.20 8.33 -1.93
C ASP A 24 -23.71 8.57 -2.20
N PHE A 25 -23.33 9.71 -2.79
CA PHE A 25 -21.93 10.07 -2.98
C PHE A 25 -21.23 10.43 -1.68
N PHE A 26 -21.84 11.17 -0.77
CA PHE A 26 -21.15 11.58 0.46
C PHE A 26 -21.20 10.52 1.55
N GLU A 27 -22.20 9.63 1.53
CA GLU A 27 -22.44 8.61 2.55
C GLU A 27 -22.44 9.19 3.98
N ASN A 28 -22.86 10.45 4.10
CA ASN A 28 -22.81 11.22 5.32
C ASN A 28 -24.20 11.23 5.97
N VAL A 29 -24.25 10.94 7.27
CA VAL A 29 -25.50 10.79 8.04
C VAL A 29 -26.37 12.05 7.98
N ASP A 30 -25.78 13.23 8.06
CA ASP A 30 -26.50 14.50 8.05
C ASP A 30 -27.16 14.75 6.68
N ILE A 31 -26.44 14.51 5.59
CA ILE A 31 -26.97 14.65 4.22
C ILE A 31 -28.08 13.63 3.95
N ILE A 32 -27.90 12.38 4.40
CA ILE A 32 -28.92 11.32 4.27
C ILE A 32 -30.19 11.71 5.05
N SER A 33 -30.04 12.23 6.28
CA SER A 33 -31.16 12.72 7.09
C SER A 33 -31.94 13.83 6.39
N ILE A 34 -31.22 14.80 5.80
CA ILE A 34 -31.82 15.89 5.02
C ILE A 34 -32.61 15.35 3.81
N TYR A 35 -32.04 14.40 3.07
CA TYR A 35 -32.71 13.76 1.95
C TYR A 35 -34.03 13.11 2.39
N ILE A 36 -34.01 12.29 3.45
CA ILE A 36 -35.19 11.59 3.97
C ILE A 36 -36.30 12.58 4.37
N LYS A 37 -35.94 13.69 5.03
CA LYS A 37 -36.92 14.71 5.42
C LYS A 37 -37.49 15.46 4.23
N THR A 38 -36.66 15.80 3.26
CA THR A 38 -37.10 16.45 2.01
C THR A 38 -38.06 15.55 1.23
N ASP A 39 -37.79 14.24 1.18
CA ASP A 39 -38.65 13.24 0.53
C ASP A 39 -39.98 13.05 1.28
N SER A 40 -39.94 13.10 2.61
CA SER A 40 -41.13 13.08 3.46
C SER A 40 -42.03 14.30 3.21
N ILE A 41 -41.44 15.51 3.09
CA ILE A 41 -42.18 16.73 2.75
C ILE A 41 -42.82 16.59 1.36
N HIS A 42 -42.08 16.13 0.36
CA HIS A 42 -42.64 15.89 -0.98
C HIS A 42 -43.83 14.93 -0.95
N THR A 43 -43.69 13.81 -0.23
CA THR A 43 -44.72 12.79 -0.11
C THR A 43 -45.99 13.35 0.54
N LEU A 44 -45.84 14.20 1.57
CA LEU A 44 -46.97 14.87 2.22
C LEU A 44 -47.77 15.76 1.24
N PHE A 45 -47.10 16.49 0.34
CA PHE A 45 -47.77 17.29 -0.71
C PHE A 45 -48.35 16.43 -1.84
N LEU A 46 -47.76 15.27 -2.12
CA LEU A 46 -48.28 14.32 -3.09
C LEU A 46 -49.60 13.68 -2.62
N GLU A 47 -49.67 13.33 -1.32
CA GLU A 47 -50.83 12.69 -0.71
C GLU A 47 -51.98 13.67 -0.40
N ASN A 48 -51.67 14.92 -0.06
CA ASN A 48 -52.66 15.92 0.34
C ASN A 48 -52.90 16.99 -0.73
N LYS A 49 -53.93 16.77 -1.57
CA LYS A 49 -54.30 17.67 -2.68
C LYS A 49 -54.91 19.02 -2.28
N THR A 50 -55.17 19.23 -0.98
CA THR A 50 -55.70 20.47 -0.42
C THR A 50 -54.62 21.48 -0.08
N LEU A 51 -53.36 21.07 -0.12
CA LEU A 51 -52.21 21.92 0.17
C LEU A 51 -51.89 22.86 -1.00
N ASP A 52 -51.40 24.05 -0.67
CA ASP A 52 -50.91 25.00 -1.66
C ASP A 52 -49.53 24.59 -2.16
N TYR A 53 -49.46 24.04 -3.37
CA TYR A 53 -48.22 23.57 -3.99
C TYR A 53 -47.15 24.67 -4.17
N SER A 54 -47.52 25.95 -4.21
CA SER A 54 -46.58 27.07 -4.28
C SER A 54 -45.63 27.08 -3.09
N LYS A 55 -46.10 26.61 -1.93
CA LYS A 55 -45.32 26.47 -0.71
C LYS A 55 -44.23 25.40 -0.79
N LEU A 56 -44.51 24.30 -1.48
CA LEU A 56 -43.50 23.28 -1.76
C LEU A 56 -42.40 23.83 -2.67
N GLU A 57 -42.78 24.62 -3.69
CA GLU A 57 -41.81 25.26 -4.58
C GLU A 57 -40.95 26.28 -3.83
N LEU A 58 -41.56 27.13 -2.98
CA LEU A 58 -40.83 28.06 -2.12
C LEU A 58 -39.84 27.36 -1.19
N PHE A 59 -40.24 26.25 -0.57
CA PHE A 59 -39.34 25.42 0.22
C PHE A 59 -38.13 24.96 -0.61
N HIS A 60 -38.36 24.44 -1.82
CA HIS A 60 -37.25 24.00 -2.66
C HIS A 60 -36.30 25.12 -3.07
N LEU A 61 -36.84 26.28 -3.47
CA LEU A 61 -36.04 27.44 -3.86
C LEU A 61 -35.20 27.97 -2.68
N GLN A 62 -35.78 28.01 -1.48
CA GLN A 62 -35.09 28.53 -0.29
C GLN A 62 -34.07 27.55 0.29
N TYR A 63 -34.35 26.25 0.23
CA TYR A 63 -33.62 25.26 1.02
C TYR A 63 -32.93 24.21 0.15
N THR A 64 -33.68 23.54 -0.73
CA THR A 64 -33.17 22.38 -1.47
C THR A 64 -32.18 22.76 -2.57
N ASP A 65 -32.47 23.81 -3.35
CA ASP A 65 -31.66 24.18 -4.51
C ASP A 65 -30.27 24.68 -4.09
N SER A 66 -30.21 25.51 -3.04
CA SER A 66 -28.95 26.03 -2.49
C SER A 66 -28.08 24.91 -1.89
N LEU A 67 -28.70 23.94 -1.21
CA LEU A 67 -28.00 22.78 -0.68
C LEU A 67 -27.44 21.90 -1.80
N ILE A 68 -28.24 21.63 -2.84
CA ILE A 68 -27.79 20.85 -4.01
C ILE A 68 -26.59 21.53 -4.67
N GLU A 69 -26.62 22.86 -4.83
CA GLU A 69 -25.51 23.61 -5.43
C GLU A 69 -24.23 23.48 -4.60
N LEU A 70 -24.31 23.70 -3.29
CA LEU A 70 -23.18 23.56 -2.37
C LEU A 70 -22.57 22.16 -2.42
N LEU A 71 -23.41 21.13 -2.25
CA LEU A 71 -22.96 19.74 -2.27
C LEU A 71 -22.38 19.34 -3.64
N THR A 72 -22.93 19.85 -4.74
CA THR A 72 -22.40 19.61 -6.10
C THR A 72 -21.02 20.22 -6.27
N LYS A 73 -20.79 21.44 -5.76
CA LYS A 73 -19.47 22.09 -5.81
C LYS A 73 -18.43 21.30 -5.02
N ILE A 74 -18.78 20.91 -3.78
CA ILE A 74 -17.90 20.09 -2.92
C ILE A 74 -17.62 18.74 -3.59
N LYS A 75 -18.63 18.09 -4.16
CA LYS A 75 -18.47 16.81 -4.86
C LYS A 75 -17.46 16.93 -5.99
N ARG A 76 -17.58 17.96 -6.85
CA ARG A 76 -16.63 18.20 -7.95
C ARG A 76 -15.19 18.39 -7.46
N GLN A 77 -15.02 19.17 -6.39
CA GLN A 77 -13.70 19.38 -5.78
C GLN A 77 -13.10 18.04 -5.31
N LYS A 78 -13.88 17.26 -4.58
CA LYS A 78 -13.43 15.94 -4.10
C LYS A 78 -13.15 14.96 -5.23
N GLU A 79 -13.99 14.91 -6.26
CA GLU A 79 -13.75 14.06 -7.43
C GLU A 79 -12.42 14.41 -8.10
N ASN A 80 -12.09 15.70 -8.25
CA ASN A 80 -10.80 16.12 -8.77
C ASN A 80 -9.62 15.70 -7.88
N ASP A 81 -9.74 15.85 -6.57
CA ASP A 81 -8.70 15.43 -5.63
C ASP A 81 -8.50 13.90 -5.62
N MET A 82 -9.59 13.14 -5.79
CA MET A 82 -9.58 11.68 -5.88
C MET A 82 -8.92 11.18 -7.17
N LEU A 83 -9.03 11.90 -8.29
CA LEU A 83 -8.43 11.48 -9.57
C LEU A 83 -6.91 11.29 -9.46
N ALA A 84 -6.22 12.14 -8.70
CA ALA A 84 -4.79 12.00 -8.47
C ALA A 84 -4.45 10.68 -7.74
N VAL A 85 -5.22 10.36 -6.71
CA VAL A 85 -5.06 9.14 -5.91
C VAL A 85 -5.38 7.89 -6.74
N ILE A 86 -6.46 7.92 -7.53
CA ILE A 86 -6.83 6.82 -8.43
C ILE A 86 -5.72 6.54 -9.44
N ASN A 87 -5.17 7.61 -10.04
CA ASN A 87 -4.06 7.47 -10.97
C ASN A 87 -2.81 6.86 -10.30
N GLU A 88 -2.49 7.27 -9.07
CA GLU A 88 -1.39 6.66 -8.30
C GLU A 88 -1.63 5.16 -8.06
N ILE A 89 -2.84 4.78 -7.64
CA ILE A 89 -3.23 3.38 -7.44
C ILE A 89 -3.07 2.58 -8.74
N ASP A 90 -3.55 3.11 -9.87
CA ASP A 90 -3.48 2.44 -11.17
C ASP A 90 -2.03 2.28 -11.66
N VAL A 91 -1.18 3.28 -11.43
CA VAL A 91 0.27 3.18 -11.71
C VAL A 91 0.89 2.08 -10.85
N ASN A 92 0.61 2.06 -9.55
CA ASN A 92 1.11 1.02 -8.65
C ASN A 92 0.64 -0.38 -9.08
N ARG A 93 -0.62 -0.54 -9.49
CA ARG A 93 -1.17 -1.81 -10.00
C ARG A 93 -0.41 -2.29 -11.24
N LYS A 94 -0.08 -1.40 -12.18
CA LYS A 94 0.73 -1.75 -13.36
C LYS A 94 2.14 -2.25 -12.97
N TYR A 95 2.79 -1.60 -12.00
CA TYR A 95 4.08 -2.06 -11.49
C TYR A 95 3.97 -3.44 -10.84
N ILE A 96 2.95 -3.66 -10.00
CA ILE A 96 2.70 -4.96 -9.36
C ILE A 96 2.57 -6.07 -10.42
N SER A 97 1.71 -5.88 -11.44
CA SER A 97 1.53 -6.89 -12.50
C SER A 97 2.84 -7.16 -13.26
N GLY A 98 3.60 -6.10 -13.58
CA GLY A 98 4.89 -6.25 -14.27
C GLY A 98 5.97 -6.97 -13.45
N PHE A 99 5.89 -6.93 -12.11
CA PHE A 99 6.78 -7.70 -11.23
C PHE A 99 6.33 -9.15 -11.06
N GLU A 100 5.02 -9.40 -10.97
CA GLU A 100 4.43 -10.75 -10.84
C GLU A 100 4.72 -11.60 -12.09
N GLU A 101 4.64 -11.03 -13.30
CA GLU A 101 4.97 -11.73 -14.55
C GLU A 101 6.44 -12.20 -14.63
N LYS A 102 7.35 -11.49 -13.95
CA LYS A 102 8.80 -11.76 -13.98
C LYS A 102 9.27 -12.60 -12.80
N GLN A 103 8.37 -13.23 -12.05
CA GLN A 103 8.73 -13.94 -10.83
C GLN A 103 9.67 -15.12 -11.15
N SER A 104 10.83 -15.14 -10.50
CA SER A 104 11.82 -16.21 -10.69
C SER A 104 11.37 -17.48 -9.97
N TYR A 105 10.71 -18.38 -10.70
CA TYR A 105 10.41 -19.72 -10.21
C TYR A 105 11.71 -20.49 -9.88
N GLY A 106 11.70 -21.27 -8.80
CA GLY A 106 12.75 -22.25 -8.51
C GLY A 106 13.82 -21.87 -7.49
N PHE A 107 13.90 -20.62 -6.99
CA PHE A 107 14.93 -20.21 -6.02
C PHE A 107 15.04 -21.16 -4.83
N GLU A 108 13.93 -21.52 -4.20
CA GLU A 108 13.93 -22.41 -3.02
C GLU A 108 14.43 -23.82 -3.35
N THR A 109 14.14 -24.33 -4.53
CA THR A 109 14.61 -25.65 -5.01
C THR A 109 16.10 -25.58 -5.31
N ASP A 110 16.52 -24.58 -6.08
CA ASP A 110 17.91 -24.38 -6.49
C ASP A 110 18.78 -24.07 -5.26
N ARG A 111 18.29 -23.37 -4.24
CA ARG A 111 18.99 -23.11 -2.98
C ARG A 111 19.33 -24.40 -2.23
N LYS A 112 18.39 -25.37 -2.22
CA LYS A 112 18.61 -26.68 -1.61
C LYS A 112 19.66 -27.47 -2.39
N MET A 113 19.59 -27.47 -3.72
CA MET A 113 20.60 -28.11 -4.57
C MET A 113 21.97 -27.44 -4.39
N TYR A 114 22.01 -26.12 -4.29
CA TYR A 114 23.22 -25.33 -4.13
C TYR A 114 24.01 -25.74 -2.89
N SER A 115 23.35 -25.96 -1.76
CA SER A 115 23.99 -26.45 -0.53
C SER A 115 24.71 -27.80 -0.74
N GLY A 116 24.10 -28.71 -1.51
CA GLY A 116 24.69 -30.00 -1.85
C GLY A 116 25.88 -29.89 -2.81
N ASN A 117 25.72 -29.08 -3.86
CA ASN A 117 26.78 -28.81 -4.84
C ASN A 117 28.00 -28.17 -4.18
N PHE A 118 27.78 -27.17 -3.31
CA PHE A 118 28.85 -26.50 -2.59
C PHE A 118 29.57 -27.43 -1.61
N SER A 119 28.83 -28.31 -0.91
CA SER A 119 29.42 -29.33 -0.04
C SER A 119 30.36 -30.28 -0.82
N HIS A 120 29.94 -30.72 -2.00
CA HIS A 120 30.74 -31.58 -2.87
C HIS A 120 31.96 -30.85 -3.43
N HIS A 121 31.78 -29.58 -3.81
CA HIS A 121 32.85 -28.70 -4.28
C HIS A 121 33.94 -28.53 -3.21
N LEU A 122 33.57 -28.19 -1.98
CA LEU A 122 34.51 -28.06 -0.85
C LEU A 122 35.28 -29.35 -0.57
N LYS A 123 34.62 -30.51 -0.68
CA LYS A 123 35.26 -31.81 -0.48
C LYS A 123 36.32 -32.09 -1.55
N ARG A 124 36.01 -31.81 -2.83
CA ARG A 124 36.96 -31.94 -3.93
C ARG A 124 38.12 -30.95 -3.80
N LEU A 125 37.83 -29.71 -3.42
CA LEU A 125 38.84 -28.67 -3.19
C LEU A 125 39.83 -29.12 -2.11
N TYR A 126 39.34 -29.71 -1.02
CA TYR A 126 40.21 -30.25 0.02
C TYR A 126 41.08 -31.42 -0.48
N GLN A 127 40.50 -32.36 -1.24
CA GLN A 127 41.26 -33.47 -1.84
C GLN A 127 42.38 -32.95 -2.73
N ASP A 128 42.06 -32.02 -3.62
CA ASP A 128 43.01 -31.38 -4.51
C ASP A 128 44.14 -30.67 -3.75
N LEU A 129 43.83 -29.93 -2.68
CA LEU A 129 44.84 -29.32 -1.81
C LEU A 129 45.77 -30.36 -1.17
N THR A 130 45.25 -31.51 -0.74
CA THR A 130 46.07 -32.57 -0.14
C THR A 130 46.93 -33.33 -1.15
N GLU A 131 46.46 -33.43 -2.40
CA GLU A 131 47.16 -34.13 -3.49
C GLU A 131 48.00 -33.18 -4.36
N ASN A 132 48.01 -31.88 -4.03
CA ASN A 132 48.64 -30.82 -4.80
C ASN A 132 48.19 -30.78 -6.28
N LYS A 133 46.87 -30.91 -6.49
CA LYS A 133 46.18 -30.84 -7.78
C LYS A 133 45.30 -29.59 -7.83
N PHE A 134 44.92 -29.17 -9.03
CA PHE A 134 44.08 -27.98 -9.26
C PHE A 134 43.03 -28.25 -10.35
N THR A 135 42.09 -29.14 -10.06
CA THR A 135 41.11 -29.67 -11.03
C THR A 135 39.68 -29.20 -10.78
N VAL A 136 39.41 -28.58 -9.62
CA VAL A 136 38.08 -28.10 -9.27
C VAL A 136 37.64 -26.95 -10.20
N ASN A 137 36.42 -27.05 -10.73
CA ASN A 137 35.77 -25.97 -11.46
C ASN A 137 34.84 -25.18 -10.52
N TRP A 138 35.02 -23.86 -10.48
CA TRP A 138 34.20 -22.92 -9.72
C TRP A 138 32.86 -22.59 -10.38
N ASP A 139 32.70 -22.80 -11.69
CA ASP A 139 31.46 -22.46 -12.42
C ASP A 139 30.19 -23.05 -11.79
N ASP A 140 30.28 -24.29 -11.28
CA ASP A 140 29.15 -24.99 -10.66
C ASP A 140 28.66 -24.31 -9.38
N VAL A 141 29.56 -23.68 -8.62
CA VAL A 141 29.20 -22.95 -7.40
C VAL A 141 28.92 -21.47 -7.67
N LEU A 142 29.56 -20.90 -8.71
CA LEU A 142 29.33 -19.52 -9.13
C LEU A 142 28.02 -19.34 -9.90
N TYR A 143 27.42 -20.41 -10.44
CA TYR A 143 26.15 -20.31 -11.16
C TYR A 143 25.01 -19.76 -10.28
N PHE A 144 24.98 -20.11 -8.99
CA PHE A 144 23.87 -19.76 -8.11
C PHE A 144 23.77 -18.24 -7.88
N HIS A 145 24.86 -17.57 -7.48
CA HIS A 145 24.85 -16.11 -7.31
C HIS A 145 24.57 -15.41 -8.65
N LYS A 146 25.22 -15.83 -9.75
CA LYS A 146 24.99 -15.24 -11.08
C LYS A 146 23.51 -15.23 -11.48
N LYS A 147 22.76 -16.26 -11.08
CA LYS A 147 21.34 -16.40 -11.37
C LYS A 147 20.45 -15.62 -10.40
N TYR A 148 20.80 -15.56 -9.11
CA TYR A 148 19.88 -15.15 -8.06
C TYR A 148 20.30 -13.92 -7.25
N ALA A 149 21.56 -13.52 -7.25
CA ALA A 149 22.07 -12.45 -6.40
C ALA A 149 21.31 -11.14 -6.61
N ALA A 150 21.14 -10.72 -7.86
CA ALA A 150 20.44 -9.48 -8.20
C ALA A 150 18.99 -9.39 -7.67
N GLU A 151 18.31 -10.52 -7.53
CA GLU A 151 16.89 -10.56 -7.13
C GLU A 151 16.68 -10.93 -5.66
N PHE A 152 17.58 -11.72 -5.07
CA PHE A 152 17.39 -12.31 -3.74
C PHE A 152 18.40 -11.80 -2.72
N TYR A 153 19.59 -11.35 -3.13
CA TYR A 153 20.61 -10.95 -2.16
C TYR A 153 20.25 -9.59 -1.57
N ARG A 154 20.52 -9.45 -0.27
CA ARG A 154 20.15 -8.25 0.50
C ARG A 154 21.21 -7.18 0.36
N SER A 155 20.80 -5.94 0.23
CA SER A 155 21.70 -4.78 0.18
C SER A 155 21.76 -3.99 1.49
N GLU A 156 20.80 -4.17 2.39
CA GLU A 156 20.69 -3.42 3.65
C GLU A 156 21.51 -4.07 4.78
N VAL A 157 22.84 -4.07 4.67
CA VAL A 157 23.74 -4.53 5.73
C VAL A 157 25.05 -3.75 5.71
N ASP A 158 25.63 -3.55 6.89
CA ASP A 158 26.97 -2.96 7.02
C ASP A 158 28.03 -3.96 6.53
N GLU A 159 28.73 -3.61 5.45
CA GLU A 159 29.73 -4.47 4.81
C GLU A 159 30.88 -4.85 5.74
N GLU A 160 31.21 -4.01 6.73
CA GLU A 160 32.28 -4.29 7.70
C GLU A 160 31.95 -5.49 8.62
N LEU A 161 30.68 -5.84 8.74
CA LEU A 161 30.24 -7.06 9.43
C LEU A 161 30.50 -8.33 8.62
N LEU A 162 30.67 -8.20 7.30
CA LEU A 162 30.94 -9.31 6.41
C LEU A 162 32.44 -9.50 6.20
N LYS A 163 33.23 -8.43 6.22
CA LYS A 163 34.68 -8.51 6.01
C LYS A 163 35.41 -9.26 7.13
N PRO A 164 36.45 -10.04 6.78
CA PRO A 164 37.27 -10.73 7.77
C PRO A 164 38.33 -9.79 8.33
N ASP A 165 38.80 -10.10 9.55
CA ASP A 165 40.11 -9.65 10.00
C ASP A 165 41.21 -10.45 9.27
N ALA A 166 42.48 -10.05 9.42
CA ALA A 166 43.57 -10.81 8.81
C ALA A 166 43.59 -12.28 9.31
N PHE A 167 43.56 -13.24 8.37
CA PHE A 167 43.49 -14.66 8.68
C PHE A 167 44.57 -15.47 7.94
N PRO A 168 45.09 -16.55 8.56
CA PRO A 168 45.98 -17.47 7.86
C PRO A 168 45.19 -18.31 6.85
N ALA A 169 45.67 -18.36 5.60
CA ALA A 169 44.99 -19.04 4.50
C ALA A 169 45.82 -20.15 3.85
N TYR A 170 45.13 -21.10 3.23
CA TYR A 170 45.62 -21.88 2.09
C TYR A 170 45.25 -21.15 0.81
N HIS A 171 46.10 -21.27 -0.20
CA HIS A 171 45.85 -20.69 -1.52
C HIS A 171 45.51 -21.82 -2.48
N TYR A 172 44.39 -21.68 -3.18
CA TYR A 172 43.94 -22.60 -4.22
C TYR A 172 43.65 -21.79 -5.48
N GLN A 173 44.56 -21.81 -6.44
CA GLN A 173 44.52 -20.88 -7.58
C GLN A 173 44.41 -19.43 -7.06
N ASP A 174 43.39 -18.68 -7.49
CA ASP A 174 43.13 -17.31 -7.07
C ASP A 174 42.32 -17.20 -5.76
N TYR A 175 41.94 -18.32 -5.15
CA TYR A 175 41.11 -18.36 -3.94
C TYR A 175 41.95 -18.51 -2.67
N GLN A 176 41.55 -17.80 -1.61
CA GLN A 176 42.10 -17.93 -0.27
C GLN A 176 41.09 -18.58 0.67
N ILE A 177 41.45 -19.71 1.27
CA ILE A 177 40.60 -20.43 2.22
C ILE A 177 41.25 -20.42 3.59
N GLU A 178 40.56 -19.92 4.60
CA GLU A 178 41.06 -19.89 5.98
C GLU A 178 41.41 -21.32 6.45
N ARG A 179 42.60 -21.47 7.05
CA ARG A 179 43.08 -22.80 7.50
C ARG A 179 42.16 -23.42 8.55
N LYS A 180 41.69 -22.59 9.48
CA LYS A 180 40.78 -23.01 10.56
C LYS A 180 39.42 -23.44 10.00
N LEU A 181 38.90 -22.72 8.99
CA LEU A 181 37.68 -23.09 8.29
C LEU A 181 37.79 -24.49 7.67
N LEU A 182 38.86 -24.77 6.90
CA LEU A 182 39.04 -26.10 6.31
C LEU A 182 39.10 -27.22 7.36
N GLY A 183 39.77 -26.97 8.50
CA GLY A 183 39.79 -27.92 9.61
C GLY A 183 38.39 -28.21 10.16
N ARG A 184 37.57 -27.17 10.37
CA ARG A 184 36.17 -27.30 10.82
C ARG A 184 35.30 -28.03 9.80
N LEU A 185 35.44 -27.69 8.51
CA LEU A 185 34.72 -28.34 7.43
C LEU A 185 35.07 -29.83 7.32
N ASN A 186 36.35 -30.20 7.45
CA ASN A 186 36.79 -31.59 7.39
C ASN A 186 36.17 -32.44 8.51
N ILE A 187 36.11 -31.91 9.74
CA ILE A 187 35.46 -32.59 10.88
C ILE A 187 33.99 -32.93 10.57
N GLN A 188 33.29 -32.04 9.86
CA GLN A 188 31.88 -32.20 9.49
C GLN A 188 31.68 -32.80 8.08
N ASN A 189 32.73 -33.41 7.50
CA ASN A 189 32.71 -34.03 6.17
C ASN A 189 32.21 -33.07 5.07
N PHE A 190 32.60 -31.80 5.18
CA PHE A 190 32.30 -30.70 4.26
C PHE A 190 30.82 -30.44 4.02
N LYS A 191 29.94 -30.92 4.91
CA LYS A 191 28.50 -30.66 4.83
C LYS A 191 28.19 -29.23 5.26
N VAL A 192 27.62 -28.46 4.35
CA VAL A 192 27.26 -27.06 4.59
C VAL A 192 25.84 -26.76 4.11
N ARG A 193 25.26 -25.69 4.63
CA ARG A 193 23.96 -25.17 4.22
C ARG A 193 24.10 -23.71 3.85
N PHE A 194 23.70 -23.35 2.63
CA PHE A 194 23.54 -21.94 2.27
C PHE A 194 22.42 -21.32 3.10
N MET A 195 22.71 -20.22 3.78
CA MET A 195 21.77 -19.50 4.63
C MET A 195 21.15 -18.34 3.87
N CYS A 196 21.99 -17.40 3.44
CA CYS A 196 21.59 -16.23 2.67
C CYS A 196 22.79 -15.59 1.97
N GLY A 197 22.52 -14.72 1.00
CA GLY A 197 23.50 -13.88 0.33
C GLY A 197 23.23 -12.39 0.50
N TYR A 198 24.27 -11.60 0.32
CA TYR A 198 24.32 -10.15 0.45
C TYR A 198 24.95 -9.55 -0.81
N ALA A 199 24.46 -8.40 -1.27
CA ALA A 199 24.99 -7.67 -2.43
C ALA A 199 25.10 -6.19 -2.07
N ILE A 200 26.32 -5.71 -1.82
CA ILE A 200 26.61 -4.39 -1.23
C ILE A 200 27.72 -3.72 -2.03
N SER A 201 27.48 -2.51 -2.51
CA SER A 201 28.51 -1.70 -3.19
C SER A 201 29.22 -2.41 -4.37
N GLY A 202 28.53 -3.36 -5.01
CA GLY A 202 29.09 -4.17 -6.11
C GLY A 202 29.84 -5.43 -5.67
N ASN A 203 29.93 -5.71 -4.38
CA ASN A 203 30.44 -6.96 -3.83
C ASN A 203 29.30 -7.88 -3.39
N GLU A 204 29.45 -9.17 -3.62
CA GLU A 204 28.53 -10.24 -3.29
C GLU A 204 29.15 -11.20 -2.28
N TYR A 205 28.40 -11.49 -1.22
CA TYR A 205 28.83 -12.36 -0.13
C TYR A 205 27.78 -13.43 0.10
N GLU A 206 28.22 -14.66 0.35
CA GLU A 206 27.33 -15.76 0.69
C GLU A 206 27.65 -16.32 2.06
N LEU A 207 26.62 -16.46 2.90
CA LEU A 207 26.72 -17.00 4.23
C LEU A 207 26.31 -18.47 4.24
N PHE A 208 27.19 -19.31 4.79
CA PHE A 208 26.96 -20.73 4.97
C PHE A 208 27.02 -21.12 6.45
N LYS A 209 26.16 -22.07 6.84
CA LYS A 209 26.24 -22.76 8.13
C LYS A 209 26.91 -24.11 7.95
N ILE A 210 27.90 -24.42 8.79
CA ILE A 210 28.50 -25.76 8.82
C ILE A 210 27.51 -26.72 9.49
N PHE A 211 27.25 -27.87 8.87
CA PHE A 211 26.26 -28.82 9.37
C PHE A 211 26.65 -29.33 10.77
N GLN A 212 25.67 -29.42 11.68
CA GLN A 212 25.87 -29.85 13.07
C GLN A 212 26.91 -29.04 13.86
N SER A 213 27.18 -27.79 13.45
CA SER A 213 27.98 -26.82 14.21
C SER A 213 27.19 -25.51 14.37
N GLU A 214 27.62 -24.68 15.31
CA GLU A 214 27.23 -23.26 15.38
C GLU A 214 28.16 -22.34 14.60
N ASP A 215 29.15 -22.91 13.91
CA ASP A 215 30.06 -22.17 13.04
C ASP A 215 29.38 -21.76 11.73
N PHE A 216 29.59 -20.50 11.36
CA PHE A 216 29.23 -19.94 10.07
C PHE A 216 30.48 -19.47 9.34
N PHE A 217 30.43 -19.43 8.02
CA PHE A 217 31.49 -18.87 7.21
C PHE A 217 30.91 -18.08 6.03
N ILE A 218 31.69 -17.11 5.58
CA ILE A 218 31.38 -16.27 4.43
C ILE A 218 32.23 -16.74 3.25
N PHE A 219 31.59 -16.78 2.09
CA PHE A 219 32.24 -16.81 0.79
C PHE A 219 32.11 -15.43 0.16
N ASP A 220 33.24 -14.73 0.07
CA ASP A 220 33.42 -13.44 -0.60
C ASP A 220 33.74 -13.71 -2.07
N LEU A 221 32.77 -13.42 -2.94
CA LEU A 221 32.81 -13.81 -4.35
C LEU A 221 33.84 -13.01 -5.13
N GLU A 222 33.88 -11.69 -4.95
CA GLU A 222 34.81 -10.78 -5.64
C GLU A 222 36.22 -10.84 -5.04
N GLY A 223 36.32 -10.99 -3.72
CA GLY A 223 37.59 -11.15 -3.03
C GLY A 223 38.19 -12.54 -3.19
N HIS A 224 37.42 -13.53 -3.67
CA HIS A 224 37.78 -14.94 -3.78
C HIS A 224 38.22 -15.55 -2.43
N LYS A 225 37.52 -15.21 -1.34
CA LYS A 225 37.91 -15.61 0.04
C LYS A 225 36.84 -16.43 0.73
N MET A 226 37.26 -17.41 1.51
CA MET A 226 36.39 -18.16 2.43
C MET A 226 36.95 -18.15 3.84
N TYR A 227 36.15 -17.68 4.79
CA TYR A 227 36.58 -17.47 6.19
C TYR A 227 35.41 -17.61 7.17
N LEU A 228 35.72 -18.07 8.38
CA LEU A 228 34.77 -18.16 9.49
C LEU A 228 34.30 -16.76 9.91
N THR A 229 33.04 -16.66 10.28
CA THR A 229 32.46 -15.42 10.81
C THR A 229 32.57 -15.37 12.32
N ASP A 230 32.93 -14.20 12.87
CA ASP A 230 32.89 -13.97 14.33
C ASP A 230 31.45 -14.08 14.85
N PRO A 231 31.16 -14.92 15.87
CA PRO A 231 29.85 -15.00 16.52
C PRO A 231 29.27 -13.63 16.93
N LYS A 232 30.09 -12.67 17.34
CA LYS A 232 29.63 -11.32 17.70
C LYS A 232 29.15 -10.52 16.49
N LYS A 233 29.77 -10.71 15.31
CA LYS A 233 29.29 -10.11 14.05
C LYS A 233 27.98 -10.78 13.62
N MET A 234 27.87 -12.10 13.80
CA MET A 234 26.67 -12.88 13.48
C MET A 234 25.42 -12.44 14.23
N GLU A 235 25.52 -12.04 15.51
CA GLU A 235 24.39 -11.52 16.29
C GLU A 235 23.78 -10.23 15.71
N LYS A 236 24.56 -9.48 14.92
CA LYS A 236 24.13 -8.23 14.28
C LYS A 236 23.65 -8.42 12.84
N LEU A 237 23.84 -9.61 12.27
CA LEU A 237 23.49 -9.91 10.88
C LEU A 237 22.08 -10.48 10.78
N ASN A 238 21.31 -10.00 9.80
CA ASN A 238 20.05 -10.62 9.45
C ASN A 238 20.29 -11.89 8.61
N THR A 239 20.24 -13.03 9.28
CA THR A 239 20.47 -14.36 8.69
C THR A 239 19.20 -15.09 8.25
N ALA A 240 18.05 -14.40 8.22
CA ALA A 240 16.82 -14.96 7.69
C ALA A 240 17.02 -15.44 6.24
N PRO A 241 16.19 -16.36 5.72
CA PRO A 241 16.23 -16.70 4.29
C PRO A 241 16.11 -15.44 3.41
N ASN A 242 16.80 -15.42 2.27
CA ASN A 242 16.59 -14.38 1.27
C ASN A 242 15.17 -14.44 0.74
N GLU A 243 14.56 -13.27 0.61
CA GLU A 243 13.27 -13.09 -0.05
C GLU A 243 13.48 -12.37 -1.37
N SER A 244 12.56 -12.54 -2.31
CA SER A 244 12.61 -11.80 -3.58
C SER A 244 12.40 -10.31 -3.30
N ASN A 245 13.34 -9.49 -3.75
CA ASN A 245 13.27 -8.03 -3.66
C ASN A 245 12.00 -7.52 -4.35
N ARG A 246 11.61 -8.10 -5.49
CA ARG A 246 10.34 -7.78 -6.17
C ARG A 246 9.12 -8.09 -5.31
N ARG A 247 9.12 -9.23 -4.60
CA ARG A 247 8.01 -9.60 -3.73
C ARG A 247 7.84 -8.62 -2.57
N ILE A 248 8.94 -8.14 -2.00
CA ILE A 248 8.91 -7.09 -0.97
C ILE A 248 8.27 -5.82 -1.55
N ILE A 249 8.73 -5.38 -2.72
CA ILE A 249 8.18 -4.19 -3.41
C ILE A 249 6.69 -4.36 -3.72
N ILE A 250 6.27 -5.52 -4.25
CA ILE A 250 4.86 -5.83 -4.51
C ILE A 250 4.02 -5.68 -3.24
N ASN A 251 4.47 -6.25 -2.13
CA ASN A 251 3.74 -6.18 -0.86
C ASN A 251 3.64 -4.74 -0.34
N GLN A 252 4.72 -3.97 -0.45
CA GLN A 252 4.72 -2.55 -0.08
C GLN A 252 3.74 -1.74 -0.95
N LEU A 253 3.73 -1.96 -2.27
CA LEU A 253 2.80 -1.30 -3.18
C LEU A 253 1.34 -1.69 -2.93
N LYS A 254 1.07 -2.97 -2.63
CA LYS A 254 -0.28 -3.45 -2.27
C LYS A 254 -0.78 -2.75 -1.00
N LYS A 255 0.04 -2.74 0.05
CA LYS A 255 -0.28 -2.04 1.30
C LYS A 255 -0.51 -0.55 1.08
N LYS A 256 0.35 0.11 0.28
CA LYS A 256 0.19 1.52 -0.05
C LYS A 256 -1.13 1.80 -0.78
N ASN A 257 -1.54 0.92 -1.70
CA ASN A 257 -2.82 1.06 -2.38
C ASN A 257 -4.00 0.93 -1.42
N GLU A 258 -3.97 0.00 -0.47
CA GLU A 258 -5.00 -0.13 0.57
C GLU A 258 -5.09 1.16 1.41
N GLU A 259 -3.96 1.68 1.88
CA GLU A 259 -3.90 2.95 2.64
C GLU A 259 -4.46 4.13 1.83
N LEU A 260 -4.14 4.20 0.53
CA LEU A 260 -4.67 5.23 -0.37
C LEU A 260 -6.18 5.10 -0.59
N GLU A 261 -6.70 3.88 -0.77
CA GLU A 261 -8.12 3.61 -0.92
C GLU A 261 -8.91 3.99 0.34
N GLU A 262 -8.42 3.62 1.52
CA GLU A 262 -9.00 4.00 2.81
C GLU A 262 -9.00 5.52 3.02
N ALA A 263 -7.85 6.17 2.81
CA ALA A 263 -7.74 7.62 2.95
C ALA A 263 -8.64 8.37 1.96
N MET A 264 -8.78 7.85 0.74
CA MET A 264 -9.68 8.40 -0.27
C MET A 264 -11.15 8.28 0.16
N TYR A 265 -11.54 7.15 0.74
CA TYR A 265 -12.89 6.92 1.24
C TYR A 265 -13.25 7.81 2.43
N GLU A 266 -12.32 7.98 3.37
CA GLU A 266 -12.49 8.92 4.49
C GLU A 266 -12.63 10.35 3.96
N ARG A 267 -11.73 10.80 3.07
CA ARG A 267 -11.83 12.13 2.45
C ARG A 267 -13.15 12.35 1.71
N LYS A 268 -13.70 11.33 1.05
CA LYS A 268 -15.00 11.38 0.38
C LYS A 268 -16.13 11.69 1.37
N ARG A 269 -16.09 11.08 2.57
CA ARG A 269 -17.10 11.23 3.64
C ARG A 269 -16.95 12.49 4.49
N THR A 270 -15.72 12.91 4.78
CA THR A 270 -15.45 14.04 5.69
C THR A 270 -15.81 15.37 5.02
N LEU A 271 -16.73 16.12 5.59
CA LEU A 271 -17.06 17.48 5.13
C LEU A 271 -16.26 18.52 5.92
N PRO A 272 -15.90 19.66 5.32
CA PRO A 272 -15.31 20.78 6.05
C PRO A 272 -16.20 21.19 7.24
N GLU A 273 -15.61 21.56 8.37
CA GLU A 273 -16.36 21.90 9.60
C GLU A 273 -17.43 22.98 9.38
N GLN A 274 -17.12 23.98 8.55
CA GLN A 274 -18.05 25.05 8.19
C GLN A 274 -19.29 24.49 7.46
N VAL A 275 -19.11 23.52 6.56
CA VAL A 275 -20.21 22.85 5.85
C VAL A 275 -21.02 22.01 6.83
N THR A 276 -20.36 21.26 7.71
CA THR A 276 -21.02 20.45 8.74
C THR A 276 -21.87 21.31 9.68
N ALA A 277 -21.38 22.49 10.08
CA ALA A 277 -22.15 23.43 10.89
C ALA A 277 -23.42 23.91 10.16
N VAL A 278 -23.28 24.28 8.89
CA VAL A 278 -24.41 24.68 8.03
C VAL A 278 -25.43 23.55 7.88
N LEU A 279 -24.99 22.31 7.70
CA LEU A 279 -25.89 21.15 7.61
C LEU A 279 -26.64 20.90 8.93
N LYS A 280 -25.98 21.08 10.08
CA LYS A 280 -26.61 20.94 11.40
C LYS A 280 -27.66 22.02 11.65
N ASP A 281 -27.35 23.27 11.30
CA ASP A 281 -28.32 24.37 11.39
C ASP A 281 -29.51 24.12 10.46
N TYR A 282 -29.25 23.59 9.27
CA TYR A 282 -30.29 23.18 8.34
C TYR A 282 -31.17 22.05 8.88
N ILE A 283 -30.58 21.00 9.47
CA ILE A 283 -31.31 19.90 10.11
C ILE A 283 -32.15 20.42 11.28
N LYS A 284 -31.59 21.28 12.13
CA LYS A 284 -32.32 21.89 13.25
C LYS A 284 -33.51 22.71 12.77
N ASN A 285 -33.35 23.44 11.67
CA ASN A 285 -34.46 24.13 11.03
C ASN A 285 -35.50 23.11 10.55
N LEU A 286 -35.08 22.07 9.82
CA LEU A 286 -35.95 20.96 9.39
C LEU A 286 -36.68 20.22 10.53
N GLU A 287 -36.11 20.17 11.73
CA GLU A 287 -36.65 19.48 12.91
C GLU A 287 -37.63 20.29 13.73
N ASN A 288 -37.53 21.61 13.68
CA ASN A 288 -38.51 22.45 14.32
C ASN A 288 -39.87 22.17 13.65
N THR A 289 -40.76 21.53 14.40
CA THR A 289 -42.12 21.09 14.05
C THR A 289 -42.98 22.20 13.43
N ASP A 290 -42.51 23.43 13.56
CA ASP A 290 -43.03 24.64 12.96
C ASP A 290 -42.65 24.87 11.49
N ILE A 291 -41.93 24.00 10.77
CA ILE A 291 -41.76 24.23 9.32
C ILE A 291 -43.05 24.07 8.57
N ILE A 292 -43.91 23.13 8.95
CA ILE A 292 -45.22 22.99 8.29
C ILE A 292 -46.02 24.28 8.56
N SER A 293 -46.12 24.73 9.82
CA SER A 293 -46.82 25.98 10.20
C SER A 293 -46.15 27.26 9.66
N LYS A 294 -44.82 27.35 9.59
CA LYS A 294 -44.07 28.46 8.97
C LYS A 294 -44.18 28.44 7.45
N ILE A 295 -44.11 27.29 6.79
CA ILE A 295 -44.48 27.15 5.38
C ILE A 295 -45.90 27.73 5.16
N PHE A 296 -46.79 27.65 6.16
CA PHE A 296 -48.09 28.31 6.12
C PHE A 296 -48.10 29.83 6.38
N ASP A 297 -47.07 30.42 7.01
CA ASP A 297 -47.03 31.81 7.51
C ASP A 297 -45.88 32.72 6.97
N ILE A 298 -45.04 32.27 6.03
CA ILE A 298 -43.80 33.01 5.68
C ILE A 298 -44.04 34.25 4.78
N ASN A 299 -43.94 35.42 5.42
CA ASN A 299 -43.15 36.57 4.94
C ASN A 299 -41.87 36.64 5.80
N GLU A 300 -40.72 36.93 5.17
CA GLU A 300 -39.35 37.06 5.76
C GLU A 300 -38.70 35.72 6.20
N GLU A 301 -37.43 35.37 5.94
CA GLU A 301 -36.18 36.13 5.89
C GLU A 301 -35.14 35.50 4.93
N THR A 302 -34.54 36.36 4.11
CA THR A 302 -33.50 36.10 3.11
C THR A 302 -32.08 36.01 3.74
N ASN A 303 -31.93 35.47 4.95
CA ASN A 303 -30.66 35.48 5.70
C ASN A 303 -29.84 34.19 5.56
N ILE A 304 -30.48 33.04 5.43
CA ILE A 304 -29.80 31.73 5.41
C ILE A 304 -29.09 31.48 4.06
N LEU A 305 -29.73 31.89 2.95
CA LEU A 305 -29.17 31.78 1.60
C LEU A 305 -27.86 32.57 1.44
N ARG A 306 -27.81 33.77 2.03
CA ARG A 306 -26.61 34.63 2.02
C ARG A 306 -25.50 34.09 2.91
N ALA A 307 -25.82 33.51 4.06
CA ALA A 307 -24.82 32.86 4.91
C ALA A 307 -24.19 31.63 4.22
N MET A 308 -24.98 30.83 3.50
CA MET A 308 -24.51 29.66 2.76
C MET A 308 -23.68 30.01 1.50
N LEU A 309 -24.03 31.09 0.79
CA LEU A 309 -23.29 31.57 -0.38
C LEU A 309 -22.03 32.38 0.00
N ASN A 310 -22.05 33.16 1.08
CA ASN A 310 -20.91 34.01 1.49
C ASN A 310 -19.74 33.20 2.08
N LEU A 311 -19.97 32.00 2.61
CA LEU A 311 -18.89 31.06 2.95
C LEU A 311 -18.07 30.62 1.71
N ASN A 312 -18.54 30.93 0.49
CA ASN A 312 -17.90 30.59 -0.78
C ASN A 312 -17.30 31.78 -1.56
N LEU A 313 -17.36 33.02 -1.04
CA LEU A 313 -16.77 34.20 -1.72
C LEU A 313 -15.39 34.60 -1.18
N ASN A 314 -14.88 33.96 -0.12
CA ASN A 314 -13.61 34.34 0.53
C ASN A 314 -12.54 33.23 0.59
N ASN A 315 -12.67 32.13 -0.17
CA ASN A 315 -11.61 31.11 -0.32
C ASN A 315 -11.44 30.68 -1.77
#